data_AF-A0A5C7UIC4-F1
#
_entry.id   AF-A0A5C7UIC4-F1
#
_cell.length_a   1.000
_cell.length_b   1.000
_cell.length_c   1.000
_cell.angle_alpha   90.00
_cell.angle_beta   90.00
_cell.angle_gamma   90.00
#
_symmetry.space_group_name_H-M   'P 1'
#
loop_
_entity.id
_entity.type
_entity.pdbx_description
1 polymer ?
#
loop_
_entity_poly.entity_id
_entity_poly.type
_entity_poly.pdbx_seq_one_letter_code
_entity_poly.pdbx_strand_id
1 'polypeptide(L)'
;MVLMLGAIFSSNVLADAKPTAREEMNQEYKNRGIGGKRFEIERSPVGSFDFYMERLDATKKKLSITKEQQALWADYEKSLISLFSDLKRAKGRVGGATAVQQIGQVLGVTQNRYAAMEQVYDSAKKLYDGLSDSQKKTADEFLITTVPSFD
;
A
#
# COMPACT_ATOMS: atom_id res chain seq x y z
N MET A 1 3.32 -17.59 67.41
CA MET A 1 3.61 -16.15 67.63
C MET A 1 4.68 -15.72 66.63
N VAL A 2 4.55 -14.49 66.11
CA VAL A 2 5.42 -13.76 65.16
C VAL A 2 4.89 -13.68 63.71
N LEU A 3 4.29 -12.50 63.44
CA LEU A 3 3.98 -11.90 62.15
C LEU A 3 5.26 -11.53 61.37
N MET A 4 5.20 -11.52 60.04
CA MET A 4 5.89 -10.51 59.22
C MET A 4 5.05 -10.15 57.98
N LEU A 5 4.78 -8.86 57.85
CA LEU A 5 4.15 -8.12 56.75
C LEU A 5 5.19 -7.70 55.69
N GLY A 6 4.71 -7.43 54.47
CA GLY A 6 5.32 -6.50 53.49
C GLY A 6 5.93 -7.18 52.25
N ALA A 7 5.78 -6.70 51.01
CA ALA A 7 5.11 -5.52 50.47
C ALA A 7 4.80 -5.79 48.99
N ILE A 8 3.64 -5.33 48.51
CA ILE A 8 3.25 -5.35 47.10
C ILE A 8 3.94 -4.15 46.42
N PHE A 9 4.86 -4.40 45.49
CA PHE A 9 5.41 -3.35 44.64
C PHE A 9 4.48 -3.13 43.43
N SER A 10 3.60 -2.13 43.55
CA SER A 10 2.83 -1.58 42.44
C SER A 10 3.75 -0.77 41.51
N SER A 11 3.90 -1.22 40.26
CA SER A 11 4.62 -0.47 39.22
C SER A 11 3.65 0.44 38.46
N ASN A 12 3.15 1.49 39.10
CA ASN A 12 2.40 2.57 38.44
C ASN A 12 3.19 3.89 38.54
N VAL A 13 4.36 3.94 37.92
CA VAL A 13 5.08 5.19 37.67
C VAL A 13 5.65 5.09 36.28
N LEU A 14 4.89 5.58 35.27
CA LEU A 14 5.34 6.06 33.95
C LEU A 14 4.16 6.23 32.96
N ALA A 15 3.03 6.79 33.40
CA ALA A 15 1.88 7.02 32.52
C ALA A 15 1.64 8.51 32.14
N ASP A 16 2.50 9.43 32.60
CA ASP A 16 2.27 10.88 32.42
C ASP A 16 3.52 11.65 31.95
N ALA A 17 4.41 11.00 31.18
CA ALA A 17 5.53 11.70 30.56
C ALA A 17 5.08 12.34 29.24
N LYS A 18 5.18 13.67 29.15
CA LYS A 18 5.00 14.41 27.90
C LYS A 18 5.99 13.87 26.86
N PRO A 19 5.57 13.58 25.61
CA PRO A 19 6.45 12.97 24.62
C PRO A 19 7.72 13.79 24.45
N THR A 20 8.85 13.10 24.38
CA THR A 20 10.14 13.74 24.15
C THR A 20 10.16 14.40 22.78
N ALA A 21 10.99 15.43 22.59
CA ALA A 21 11.12 16.11 21.29
C ALA A 21 11.43 15.14 20.13
N ARG A 22 12.10 14.01 20.41
CA ARG A 22 12.35 12.95 19.43
C ARG A 22 11.09 12.15 19.09
N GLU A 23 10.22 11.90 20.06
CA GLU A 23 8.92 11.25 19.86
C GLU A 23 7.94 12.20 19.16
N GLU A 24 7.92 13.49 19.50
CA GLU A 24 7.14 14.51 18.80
C GLU A 24 7.56 14.63 17.34
N MET A 25 8.87 14.68 17.07
CA MET A 25 9.42 14.70 15.72
C MET A 25 9.07 13.42 14.94
N ASN A 26 9.15 12.24 15.55
CA ASN A 26 8.74 10.98 14.91
C ASN A 26 7.23 10.93 14.62
N GLN A 27 6.40 11.51 15.48
CA GLN A 27 4.96 11.65 15.26
C GLN A 27 4.67 12.67 14.14
N GLU A 28 5.42 13.75 14.06
CA GLU A 28 5.34 14.74 12.98
C GLU A 28 5.72 14.12 11.62
N TYR A 29 6.77 13.31 11.55
CA TYR A 29 7.13 12.56 10.34
C TYR A 29 6.04 11.57 9.93
N LYS A 30 5.44 10.85 10.87
CA LYS A 30 4.27 9.99 10.60
C LYS A 30 3.07 10.78 10.07
N ASN A 31 2.85 11.99 10.58
CA ASN A 31 1.73 12.85 10.16
C ASN A 31 1.99 13.63 8.86
N ARG A 32 3.24 13.91 8.50
CA ARG A 32 3.62 14.74 7.32
C ARG A 32 4.24 13.97 6.16
N GLY A 33 4.61 12.70 6.34
CA GLY A 33 5.06 11.84 5.24
C GLY A 33 3.98 11.69 4.16
N ILE A 34 4.38 11.24 2.96
CA ILE A 34 3.46 10.86 1.88
C ILE A 34 2.58 9.70 2.40
N GLY A 35 1.44 10.03 3.03
CA GLY A 35 0.64 9.09 3.82
C GLY A 35 0.06 9.62 5.14
N GLY A 36 0.18 10.92 5.47
CA GLY A 36 -0.49 11.49 6.65
C GLY A 36 -2.00 11.20 6.72
N LYS A 37 -2.58 11.21 7.93
CA LYS A 37 -3.95 10.79 8.34
C LYS A 37 -5.13 10.92 7.35
N ARG A 38 -5.05 11.77 6.33
CA ARG A 38 -6.00 11.77 5.20
C ARG A 38 -5.93 10.50 4.34
N PHE A 39 -4.83 9.75 4.39
CA PHE A 39 -4.61 8.53 3.62
C PHE A 39 -4.41 7.28 4.50
N GLU A 40 -4.72 7.36 5.80
CA GLU A 40 -5.01 6.17 6.62
C GLU A 40 -6.38 5.61 6.18
N ILE A 41 -6.43 5.14 4.94
CA ILE A 41 -7.29 4.01 4.61
C ILE A 41 -6.78 2.91 5.53
N GLU A 42 -7.62 2.39 6.40
CA GLU A 42 -7.36 1.24 7.26
C GLU A 42 -6.60 0.17 6.43
N ARG A 43 -5.26 0.19 6.51
CA ARG A 43 -4.39 -0.64 5.66
C ARG A 43 -4.40 -2.04 6.26
N SER A 44 -5.53 -2.73 6.09
CA SER A 44 -5.62 -4.16 6.28
C SER A 44 -4.52 -4.81 5.41
N PRO A 45 -3.76 -5.77 5.96
CA PRO A 45 -2.48 -6.23 5.43
C PRO A 45 -2.64 -6.74 4.01
N VAL A 46 -2.29 -5.92 3.01
CA VAL A 46 -2.55 -6.19 1.59
C VAL A 46 -4.02 -6.53 1.38
N GLY A 47 -4.87 -5.53 1.06
CA GLY A 47 -6.24 -5.80 0.63
C GLY A 47 -6.29 -7.03 -0.27
N SER A 48 -7.24 -7.95 -0.02
CA SER A 48 -7.35 -9.15 -0.84
C SER A 48 -7.42 -8.76 -2.31
N PHE A 49 -7.03 -9.66 -3.22
CA PHE A 49 -7.17 -9.39 -4.65
C PHE A 49 -8.59 -8.89 -4.98
N ASP A 50 -9.60 -9.46 -4.34
CA ASP A 50 -11.00 -9.09 -4.47
C ASP A 50 -11.27 -7.62 -4.07
N PHE A 51 -10.69 -7.15 -2.96
CA PHE A 51 -10.79 -5.75 -2.53
C PHE A 51 -10.25 -4.77 -3.58
N TYR A 52 -9.12 -5.11 -4.21
CA TYR A 52 -8.55 -4.27 -5.26
C TYR A 52 -9.36 -4.31 -6.55
N MET A 53 -9.91 -5.47 -6.92
CA MET A 53 -10.80 -5.60 -8.07
C MET A 53 -12.10 -4.80 -7.85
N GLU A 54 -12.65 -4.79 -6.64
CA GLU A 54 -13.80 -3.94 -6.29
C GLU A 54 -13.48 -2.45 -6.44
N ARG A 55 -12.33 -1.99 -5.94
CA ARG A 55 -11.89 -0.59 -6.12
C ARG A 55 -11.67 -0.24 -7.57
N LEU A 56 -11.13 -1.16 -8.36
CA LEU A 56 -10.90 -0.97 -9.78
C LEU A 56 -12.22 -0.80 -10.54
N ASP A 57 -13.20 -1.66 -10.28
CA ASP A 57 -14.55 -1.57 -10.85
C ASP A 57 -15.28 -0.28 -10.41
N ALA A 58 -15.20 0.08 -9.14
CA ALA A 58 -15.76 1.34 -8.62
C ALA A 58 -15.12 2.56 -9.29
N THR A 59 -13.81 2.54 -9.52
CA THR A 59 -13.07 3.61 -10.20
C THR A 59 -13.49 3.72 -11.66
N LYS A 60 -13.65 2.59 -12.37
CA LYS A 60 -14.18 2.57 -13.74
C LYS A 60 -15.53 3.26 -13.85
N LYS A 61 -16.43 2.94 -12.92
CA LYS A 61 -17.78 3.51 -12.84
C LYS A 61 -17.73 5.01 -12.57
N LYS A 62 -16.91 5.45 -11.61
CA LYS A 62 -16.72 6.88 -11.29
C LYS A 62 -16.16 7.67 -12.47
N LEU A 63 -15.21 7.10 -13.20
CA LEU A 63 -14.64 7.72 -14.40
C LEU A 63 -15.61 7.74 -15.59
N SER A 64 -16.72 7.01 -15.53
CA SER A 64 -17.68 6.92 -16.64
C SER A 64 -16.98 6.60 -17.97
N ILE A 65 -16.10 5.59 -17.95
CA ILE A 65 -15.28 5.21 -19.12
C ILE A 65 -16.17 5.01 -20.34
N THR A 66 -15.86 5.72 -21.43
CA THR A 66 -16.63 5.63 -22.68
C THR A 66 -16.21 4.41 -23.51
N LYS A 67 -16.95 4.13 -24.58
CA LYS A 67 -16.62 3.02 -25.50
C LYS A 67 -15.25 3.22 -26.14
N GLU A 68 -14.91 4.46 -26.49
CA GLU A 68 -13.64 4.84 -27.12
C GLU A 68 -12.47 4.69 -26.14
N GLN A 69 -12.72 4.88 -24.84
CA GLN A 69 -11.72 4.75 -23.78
C GLN A 69 -11.56 3.32 -23.26
N GLN A 70 -12.45 2.39 -23.65
CA GLN A 70 -12.48 1.03 -23.11
C GLN A 70 -11.16 0.26 -23.33
N ALA A 71 -10.50 0.47 -24.48
CA ALA A 71 -9.22 -0.17 -24.76
C ALA A 71 -8.11 0.32 -23.80
N LEU A 72 -8.02 1.65 -23.58
CA LEU A 72 -7.07 2.24 -22.63
C LEU A 72 -7.32 1.77 -21.20
N TRP A 73 -8.60 1.65 -20.81
CA TRP A 73 -8.97 1.09 -19.53
C TRP A 73 -8.55 -0.37 -19.39
N ALA A 74 -8.80 -1.19 -20.40
CA ALA A 74 -8.47 -2.62 -20.37
C ALA A 74 -6.96 -2.85 -20.24
N ASP A 75 -6.14 -2.01 -20.90
CA ASP A 75 -4.68 -2.07 -20.75
C ASP A 75 -4.23 -1.71 -19.32
N TYR A 76 -4.83 -0.68 -18.73
CA TYR A 76 -4.58 -0.31 -17.33
C TYR A 76 -4.97 -1.43 -16.36
N GLU A 77 -6.19 -1.95 -16.48
CA GLU A 77 -6.70 -3.06 -15.67
C GLU A 77 -5.82 -4.31 -15.78
N LYS A 78 -5.40 -4.68 -16.99
CA LYS A 78 -4.49 -5.80 -17.23
C LYS A 78 -3.15 -5.62 -16.51
N SER A 79 -2.58 -4.41 -16.53
CA SER A 79 -1.31 -4.14 -15.86
C SER A 79 -1.41 -4.30 -14.34
N LEU A 80 -2.51 -3.86 -13.72
CA LEU A 80 -2.77 -4.07 -12.29
C LEU A 80 -2.94 -5.56 -11.95
N ILE A 81 -3.70 -6.32 -12.76
CA ILE A 81 -3.87 -7.76 -12.56
C ILE A 81 -2.52 -8.50 -12.65
N SER A 82 -1.63 -8.08 -13.55
CA SER A 82 -0.28 -8.63 -13.66
C SER A 82 0.52 -8.36 -12.38
N LEU A 83 0.52 -7.10 -11.90
CA LEU A 83 1.16 -6.73 -10.64
C LEU A 83 0.66 -7.58 -9.47
N PHE A 84 -0.65 -7.78 -9.34
CA PHE A 84 -1.23 -8.64 -8.30
C PHE A 84 -0.77 -10.09 -8.40
N SER A 85 -0.71 -10.61 -9.63
CA SER A 85 -0.26 -11.99 -9.88
C SER A 85 1.20 -12.17 -9.45
N ASP A 86 2.07 -11.19 -9.72
CA ASP A 86 3.47 -11.19 -9.30
C ASP A 86 3.61 -11.06 -7.78
N LEU A 87 2.81 -10.20 -7.14
CA LEU A 87 2.77 -10.08 -5.68
C LEU A 87 2.37 -11.39 -5.00
N LYS A 88 1.33 -12.06 -5.51
CA LYS A 88 0.88 -13.36 -4.99
C LYS A 88 1.98 -14.43 -5.14
N ARG A 89 2.66 -14.45 -6.29
CA ARG A 89 3.74 -15.40 -6.58
C ARG A 89 4.98 -15.15 -5.72
N ALA A 90 5.28 -13.89 -5.40
CA ALA A 90 6.41 -13.53 -4.53
C ALA A 90 6.22 -14.02 -3.07
N LYS A 91 4.99 -14.00 -2.54
CA LYS A 91 4.69 -14.48 -1.18
C LYS A 91 5.06 -15.95 -0.96
N GLY A 92 5.05 -16.78 -2.00
CA GLY A 92 5.41 -18.20 -1.93
C GLY A 92 6.90 -18.51 -2.16
N ARG A 93 7.75 -17.51 -2.38
CA ARG A 93 9.10 -17.72 -2.94
C ARG A 93 10.27 -17.52 -2.00
N VAL A 94 10.06 -17.16 -0.74
CA VAL A 94 11.19 -17.04 0.19
C VAL A 94 11.67 -18.43 0.58
N GLY A 95 12.80 -18.87 0.02
CA GLY A 95 13.39 -20.17 0.27
C GLY A 95 14.88 -20.18 -0.12
N GLY A 96 15.56 -21.29 0.13
CA GLY A 96 16.99 -21.41 -0.21
C GLY A 96 17.85 -21.69 1.02
N ALA A 97 18.90 -22.47 0.78
CA ALA A 97 19.73 -23.04 1.84
C ALA A 97 20.70 -22.03 2.45
N THR A 98 20.95 -20.90 1.78
CA THR A 98 21.93 -19.90 2.21
C THR A 98 21.36 -18.48 2.21
N ALA A 99 21.94 -17.61 3.04
CA ALA A 99 21.57 -16.20 3.10
C ALA A 99 21.73 -15.49 1.73
N VAL A 100 22.79 -15.81 0.97
CA VAL A 100 23.02 -15.20 -0.36
C VAL A 100 21.91 -15.57 -1.35
N GLN A 101 21.44 -16.81 -1.34
CA GLN A 101 20.32 -17.25 -2.18
C GLN A 101 19.01 -16.54 -1.79
N GLN A 102 18.76 -16.40 -0.49
CA GLN A 102 17.58 -15.68 0.01
C GLN A 102 17.64 -14.20 -0.39
N ILE A 103 18.79 -13.54 -0.25
CA ILE A 103 19.00 -12.16 -0.71
C ILE A 103 18.77 -12.04 -2.23
N GLY A 104 19.30 -12.98 -3.02
CA GLY A 104 19.09 -13.00 -4.48
C GLY A 104 17.62 -13.13 -4.87
N GLN A 105 16.82 -13.90 -4.13
CA GLN A 105 15.37 -13.98 -4.35
C GLN A 105 14.64 -12.69 -4.00
N VAL A 106 15.00 -12.05 -2.88
CA VAL A 106 14.45 -10.74 -2.51
C VAL A 106 14.76 -9.70 -3.59
N LEU A 107 15.99 -9.70 -4.12
CA LEU A 107 16.38 -8.85 -5.25
C LEU A 107 15.51 -9.13 -6.49
N GLY A 108 15.35 -10.38 -6.89
CA GLY A 108 14.52 -10.75 -8.04
C GLY A 108 13.04 -10.39 -7.87
N VAL A 109 12.48 -10.56 -6.67
CA VAL A 109 11.11 -10.11 -6.36
C VAL A 109 10.99 -8.60 -6.49
N THR A 110 11.97 -7.84 -5.98
CA THR A 110 11.98 -6.38 -6.05
C THR A 110 12.06 -5.88 -7.49
N GLN A 111 12.93 -6.48 -8.31
CA GLN A 111 13.06 -6.14 -9.74
C GLN A 111 11.78 -6.41 -10.52
N ASN A 112 11.12 -7.56 -10.27
CA ASN A 112 9.85 -7.88 -10.92
C ASN A 112 8.74 -6.87 -10.53
N ARG A 113 8.68 -6.46 -9.26
CA ARG A 113 7.73 -5.43 -8.80
C ARG A 113 7.98 -4.09 -9.46
N TYR A 114 9.24 -3.70 -9.61
CA TYR A 114 9.61 -2.47 -10.31
C TYR A 114 9.13 -2.48 -11.76
N ALA A 115 9.46 -3.54 -12.51
CA ALA A 115 9.03 -3.68 -13.90
C ALA A 115 7.50 -3.69 -14.05
N ALA A 116 6.77 -4.35 -13.13
CA ALA A 116 5.31 -4.33 -13.13
C ALA A 116 4.75 -2.92 -12.84
N MET A 117 5.38 -2.16 -11.94
CA MET A 117 5.00 -0.78 -11.66
C MET A 117 5.25 0.17 -12.83
N GLU A 118 6.32 -0.03 -13.61
CA GLU A 118 6.55 0.72 -14.84
C GLU A 118 5.40 0.49 -15.83
N GLN A 119 4.95 -0.76 -15.99
CA GLN A 119 3.81 -1.09 -16.85
C GLN A 119 2.51 -0.44 -16.38
N VAL A 120 2.26 -0.40 -15.06
CA VAL A 120 1.11 0.30 -14.47
C VAL A 120 1.19 1.79 -14.72
N TYR A 121 2.36 2.40 -14.56
CA TYR A 121 2.57 3.83 -14.84
C TYR A 121 2.31 4.16 -16.31
N ASP A 122 2.89 3.40 -17.24
CA ASP A 122 2.74 3.65 -18.67
C ASP A 122 1.30 3.50 -19.15
N SER A 123 0.58 2.49 -18.66
CA SER A 123 -0.84 2.28 -18.99
C SER A 123 -1.73 3.35 -18.34
N ALA A 124 -1.46 3.72 -17.08
CA ALA A 124 -2.17 4.80 -16.39
C ALA A 124 -1.99 6.14 -17.11
N LYS A 125 -0.77 6.45 -17.55
CA LYS A 125 -0.47 7.66 -18.31
C LYS A 125 -1.26 7.71 -19.61
N LYS A 126 -1.26 6.62 -20.40
CA LYS A 126 -2.03 6.54 -21.65
C LYS A 126 -3.52 6.70 -21.40
N LEU A 127 -4.06 6.05 -20.37
CA LEU A 127 -5.44 6.23 -19.95
C LEU A 127 -5.72 7.70 -19.63
N TYR A 128 -4.93 8.30 -18.74
CA TYR A 128 -5.09 9.68 -18.28
C TYR A 128 -5.03 10.69 -19.43
N ASP A 129 -4.09 10.53 -20.37
CA ASP A 129 -3.96 11.39 -21.55
C ASP A 129 -5.22 11.31 -22.44
N GLY A 130 -5.92 10.18 -22.47
CA GLY A 130 -7.19 9.96 -23.18
C GLY A 130 -8.46 10.35 -22.41
N LEU A 131 -8.34 10.83 -21.18
CA LEU A 131 -9.47 11.30 -20.38
C LEU A 131 -9.83 12.76 -20.69
N SER A 132 -11.11 13.09 -20.58
CA SER A 132 -11.58 14.49 -20.55
C SER A 132 -11.13 15.20 -19.27
N ASP A 133 -11.14 16.54 -19.27
CA ASP A 133 -10.73 17.32 -18.08
C ASP A 133 -11.57 17.02 -16.84
N SER A 134 -12.86 16.72 -17.01
CA SER A 134 -13.73 16.29 -15.90
C SER A 134 -13.30 14.93 -15.35
N GLN A 135 -13.03 13.97 -16.24
CA GLN A 135 -12.56 12.64 -15.83
C GLN A 135 -11.17 12.69 -15.19
N LYS A 136 -10.27 13.58 -15.63
CA LYS A 136 -8.94 13.76 -15.03
C LYS A 136 -9.00 14.16 -13.56
N LYS A 137 -9.91 15.07 -13.19
CA LYS A 137 -10.14 15.43 -11.78
C LYS A 137 -10.55 14.23 -10.93
N THR A 138 -11.46 13.40 -11.45
CA THR A 138 -11.84 12.14 -10.79
C THR A 138 -10.66 11.15 -10.76
N ALA A 139 -9.86 11.08 -11.83
CA ALA A 139 -8.71 10.19 -11.90
C ALA A 139 -7.64 10.55 -10.87
N ASP A 140 -7.38 11.84 -10.65
CA ASP A 140 -6.42 12.34 -9.66
C ASP A 140 -6.77 11.87 -8.23
N GLU A 141 -8.06 11.71 -7.93
CA GLU A 141 -8.54 11.23 -6.64
C GLU A 141 -8.55 9.71 -6.52
N PHE A 142 -8.95 9.00 -7.60
CA PHE A 142 -9.30 7.57 -7.49
C PHE A 142 -8.28 6.60 -8.10
N LEU A 143 -7.54 6.96 -9.16
CA LEU A 143 -6.61 6.02 -9.83
C LEU A 143 -5.52 5.53 -8.87
N ILE A 144 -4.94 6.44 -8.07
CA ILE A 144 -3.88 6.07 -7.13
C ILE A 144 -4.37 5.05 -6.09
N THR A 145 -5.68 5.02 -5.81
CA THR A 145 -6.27 4.11 -4.83
C THR A 145 -6.44 2.68 -5.33
N THR A 146 -6.28 2.44 -6.63
CA THR A 146 -6.33 1.09 -7.23
C THR A 146 -4.95 0.42 -7.27
N VAL A 147 -3.88 1.16 -7.00
CA VAL A 147 -2.51 0.62 -6.97
C VAL A 147 -2.23 0.02 -5.59
N PRO A 148 -1.76 -1.23 -5.50
CA PRO A 148 -1.43 -1.83 -4.22
C PRO A 148 -0.20 -1.20 -3.58
N SER A 149 -0.21 -1.08 -2.24
CA SER A 149 0.98 -0.72 -1.49
C SER A 149 1.95 -1.89 -1.37
N PHE A 150 3.24 -1.59 -1.26
CA PHE A 150 4.32 -2.59 -1.15
C PHE A 150 4.86 -2.79 0.28
N ASP A 151 4.21 -2.15 1.26
CA ASP A 151 4.55 -2.15 2.69
C ASP A 151 4.78 -3.56 3.27
#